data_AF-A0A932PXS7-F1
#
_entry.id   AF-A0A932PXS7-F1
#
_cell.length_a   1.000
_cell.length_b   1.000
_cell.length_c   1.000
_cell.angle_alpha   90.00
_cell.angle_beta   90.00
_cell.angle_gamma   90.00
#
_symmetry.space_group_name_H-M   'P 1'
#
loop_
_entity.id
_entity.type
_entity.pdbx_description
1 polymer ?
#
loop_
_entity_poly.entity_id
_entity_poly.type
_entity_poly.pdbx_seq_one_letter_code
_entity_poly.pdbx_strand_id
1 'polypeptide(L)'
;MTKKLEIPPVIAAIAPDGKLLPAQRRKILIDISLRRQKPGTGSALEFLRRRTAMNPWPDLRPILKGIRWVVVGAVATRAFMPERMTKDLDILISKNDAEEVLKRLQAQGYKVISQLAIPGMLLRSPEGIQVDVIFGDYPWLEDALESPIQDAAEFPVLDLPYLVLMKMESSRGRDIGDLNTMLGLASEEMLNRVRAVVKRYSPESMDDLESLVFLGRLEMSDGSQKT
;
A
#
# COMPACT_ATOMS: atom_id res chain seq x y z
N MET A 1 12.68 0.68 -33.36
CA MET A 1 13.70 -0.22 -32.77
C MET A 1 13.69 -0.04 -31.26
N THR A 2 13.14 -1.01 -30.51
CA THR A 2 13.14 -0.98 -29.05
C THR A 2 14.55 -1.33 -28.58
N LYS A 3 15.26 -0.38 -27.98
CA LYS A 3 16.60 -0.61 -27.42
C LYS A 3 16.46 -1.65 -26.31
N LYS A 4 17.02 -2.85 -26.51
CA LYS A 4 17.00 -3.91 -25.50
C LYS A 4 17.74 -3.37 -24.28
N LEU A 5 17.07 -3.25 -23.14
CA LEU A 5 17.70 -2.81 -21.90
C LEU A 5 18.79 -3.83 -21.55
N GLU A 6 20.04 -3.38 -21.41
CA GLU A 6 21.10 -4.24 -20.90
C GLU A 6 20.85 -4.52 -19.42
N ILE A 7 20.82 -5.79 -19.05
CA ILE A 7 20.59 -6.23 -17.67
C ILE A 7 21.89 -5.99 -16.89
N PRO A 8 21.88 -5.19 -15.82
CA PRO A 8 23.08 -4.95 -15.02
C PRO A 8 23.62 -6.26 -14.43
N PRO A 9 24.96 -6.46 -14.30
CA PRO A 9 25.54 -7.70 -13.80
C PRO A 9 24.99 -8.15 -12.44
N VAL A 10 24.74 -7.20 -11.53
CA VAL A 10 24.16 -7.47 -10.20
C VAL A 10 22.73 -8.01 -10.28
N ILE A 11 21.96 -7.61 -11.29
CA ILE A 11 20.61 -8.13 -11.54
C ILE A 11 20.69 -9.47 -12.26
N ALA A 12 21.59 -9.60 -13.25
CA ALA A 12 21.78 -10.85 -13.98
C ALA A 12 22.17 -12.03 -13.07
N ALA A 13 22.90 -11.77 -11.98
CA ALA A 13 23.29 -12.78 -11.00
C ALA A 13 22.11 -13.41 -10.24
N ILE A 14 20.97 -12.71 -10.12
CA ILE A 14 19.80 -13.14 -9.34
C ILE A 14 18.53 -13.31 -10.18
N ALA A 15 18.48 -12.67 -11.35
CA ALA A 15 17.43 -12.75 -12.35
C ALA A 15 18.08 -12.60 -13.74
N PRO A 16 18.59 -13.71 -14.33
CA PRO A 16 19.29 -13.69 -15.62
C PRO A 16 18.46 -13.13 -16.78
N ASP A 17 17.13 -13.19 -16.68
CA ASP A 17 16.18 -12.63 -17.66
C ASP A 17 15.75 -11.19 -17.35
N GLY A 18 16.30 -10.60 -16.28
CA GLY A 18 16.00 -9.25 -15.80
C GLY A 18 14.67 -9.14 -15.05
N LYS A 19 13.91 -10.23 -14.88
CA LYS A 19 12.61 -10.23 -14.22
C LYS A 19 12.76 -10.57 -12.75
N LEU A 20 13.06 -9.55 -11.95
CA LEU A 20 13.09 -9.70 -10.51
C LEU A 20 11.69 -10.02 -9.96
N LEU A 21 11.62 -11.02 -9.08
CA LEU A 21 10.46 -11.25 -8.22
C LEU A 21 10.29 -10.10 -7.21
N PRO A 22 9.07 -9.85 -6.68
CA PRO A 22 8.85 -8.77 -5.72
C PRO A 22 9.80 -8.82 -4.51
N ALA A 23 9.96 -9.98 -3.87
CA ALA A 23 10.88 -10.16 -2.75
C ALA A 23 12.34 -9.81 -3.11
N GLN A 24 12.81 -10.17 -4.30
CA GLN A 24 14.15 -9.80 -4.77
C GLN A 24 14.29 -8.28 -4.96
N ARG A 25 13.28 -7.63 -5.55
CA ARG A 25 13.27 -6.15 -5.71
C ARG A 25 13.31 -5.45 -4.36
N ARG A 26 12.45 -5.89 -3.43
CA ARG A 26 12.36 -5.34 -2.08
C ARG A 26 13.69 -5.45 -1.35
N LYS A 27 14.31 -6.63 -1.35
CA LYS A 27 15.62 -6.85 -0.73
C LYS A 27 16.69 -5.90 -1.28
N ILE A 28 16.76 -5.73 -2.60
CA ILE A 28 17.70 -4.79 -3.24
C ILE A 28 17.44 -3.35 -2.78
N LEU A 29 16.18 -2.94 -2.71
CA LEU A 29 15.81 -1.58 -2.29
C LEU A 29 16.14 -1.35 -0.80
N ILE A 30 15.83 -2.31 0.07
CA ILE A 30 16.19 -2.28 1.48
C ILE A 30 17.71 -2.19 1.64
N ASP A 31 18.46 -3.03 0.93
CA ASP A 31 19.92 -3.04 0.95
C ASP A 31 20.53 -1.70 0.52
N ILE A 32 19.96 -1.05 -0.50
CA ILE A 32 20.38 0.28 -0.93
C ILE A 32 20.09 1.32 0.17
N SER A 33 18.90 1.26 0.76
CA SER A 33 18.48 2.18 1.83
C SER A 33 19.34 2.02 3.08
N LEU A 34 19.62 0.79 3.54
CA LEU A 34 20.48 0.51 4.70
C LEU A 34 21.89 1.09 4.54
N ARG A 35 22.43 1.13 3.31
CA ARG A 35 23.75 1.71 3.05
C ARG A 35 23.77 3.23 2.95
N ARG A 36 22.62 3.89 2.73
CA ARG A 36 22.58 5.30 2.29
C ARG A 36 21.70 6.21 3.13
N GLN A 37 20.68 5.67 3.78
CA GLN A 37 19.71 6.45 4.54
C GLN A 37 20.39 7.08 5.76
N LYS A 38 20.01 8.33 6.03
CA LYS A 38 20.48 9.13 7.16
C LYS A 38 19.27 9.49 8.02
N PRO A 39 19.48 9.90 9.29
CA PRO A 39 18.44 10.51 10.09
C PRO A 39 17.71 11.63 9.33
N GLY A 40 16.40 11.75 9.56
CA GLY A 40 15.57 12.76 8.90
C GLY A 40 15.95 14.16 9.35
N THR A 41 16.08 15.08 8.37
CA THR A 41 16.29 16.51 8.64
C THR A 41 15.38 17.40 7.77
N GLY A 42 14.47 16.78 7.00
CA GLY A 42 13.78 17.46 5.89
C GLY A 42 12.37 17.96 6.22
N SER A 43 11.61 17.27 7.08
CA SER A 43 10.23 17.64 7.41
C SER A 43 10.03 17.62 8.92
N ALA A 44 9.27 18.59 9.44
CA ALA A 44 8.91 18.62 10.85
C ALA A 44 8.05 17.42 11.21
N LEU A 45 8.31 16.80 12.36
CA LEU A 45 7.57 15.62 12.83
C LEU A 45 6.05 15.89 12.97
N GLU A 46 5.67 17.11 13.30
CA GLU A 46 4.26 17.54 13.32
C GLU A 46 3.58 17.35 11.96
N PHE A 47 4.24 17.76 10.87
CA PHE A 47 3.73 17.57 9.52
C PHE A 47 3.58 16.08 9.19
N LEU A 48 4.58 15.27 9.55
CA LEU A 48 4.57 13.82 9.33
C LEU A 48 3.43 13.10 10.08
N ARG A 49 2.96 13.68 11.18
CA ARG A 49 1.85 13.13 11.99
C ARG A 49 0.47 13.55 11.49
N ARG A 50 0.36 14.46 10.53
CA ARG A 50 -0.95 14.88 10.00
C ARG A 50 -1.64 13.73 9.29
N ARG A 51 -2.94 13.59 9.54
CA ARG A 51 -3.85 12.67 8.86
C ARG A 51 -4.93 13.53 8.23
N THR A 52 -4.85 13.72 6.92
CA THR A 52 -5.71 14.64 6.18
C THR A 52 -6.47 13.91 5.09
N ALA A 53 -7.57 14.51 4.66
CA ALA A 53 -8.31 14.13 3.47
C ALA A 53 -8.50 15.36 2.57
N MET A 54 -7.40 15.82 1.97
CA MET A 54 -7.35 16.99 1.10
C MET A 54 -7.99 16.72 -0.27
N ASN A 55 -7.86 15.50 -0.79
CA ASN A 55 -8.46 15.11 -2.05
C ASN A 55 -9.82 14.44 -1.82
N PRO A 56 -10.92 14.96 -2.40
CA PRO A 56 -12.20 14.28 -2.38
C PRO A 56 -12.17 13.06 -3.29
N TRP A 57 -12.79 11.97 -2.85
CA TRP A 57 -12.94 10.72 -3.59
C TRP A 57 -14.42 10.37 -3.73
N PRO A 58 -14.83 9.63 -4.78
CA PRO A 58 -16.21 9.20 -4.92
C PRO A 58 -16.68 8.41 -3.68
N ASP A 59 -17.85 8.76 -3.14
CA ASP A 59 -18.39 8.06 -1.99
C ASP A 59 -19.11 6.77 -2.42
N LEU A 60 -18.43 5.64 -2.20
CA LEU A 60 -18.97 4.31 -2.54
C LEU A 60 -19.82 3.70 -1.42
N ARG A 61 -19.85 4.28 -0.22
CA ARG A 61 -20.60 3.76 0.93
C ARG A 61 -22.09 3.58 0.65
N PRO A 62 -22.81 4.53 0.02
CA PRO A 62 -24.21 4.32 -0.34
C PRO A 62 -24.39 3.24 -1.43
N ILE A 63 -23.47 3.14 -2.37
CA ILE A 63 -23.54 2.21 -3.51
C ILE A 63 -23.30 0.77 -3.05
N LEU A 64 -22.30 0.57 -2.20
CA LEU A 64 -21.83 -0.74 -1.73
C LEU A 64 -22.41 -1.11 -0.36
N LYS A 65 -23.54 -0.51 0.03
CA LYS A 65 -24.20 -0.81 1.31
C LYS A 65 -24.47 -2.31 1.46
N GLY A 66 -24.00 -2.89 2.55
CA GLY A 66 -24.15 -4.32 2.85
C GLY A 66 -23.08 -5.22 2.23
N ILE A 67 -22.15 -4.67 1.44
CA ILE A 67 -20.96 -5.38 0.94
C ILE A 67 -19.75 -4.89 1.72
N ARG A 68 -18.92 -5.80 2.22
CA ARG A 68 -17.67 -5.41 2.89
C ARG A 68 -16.64 -5.02 1.85
N TRP A 69 -16.10 -3.82 1.98
CA TRP A 69 -15.06 -3.29 1.13
C TRP A 69 -14.18 -2.33 1.92
N VAL A 70 -12.95 -2.15 1.47
CA VAL A 70 -12.00 -1.22 2.09
C VAL A 70 -11.21 -0.48 1.03
N VAL A 71 -10.85 0.77 1.31
CA VAL A 71 -9.86 1.53 0.56
C VAL A 71 -8.48 0.95 0.83
N VAL A 72 -7.70 0.77 -0.23
CA VAL A 72 -6.32 0.28 -0.20
C VAL A 72 -5.41 1.26 -0.94
N GLY A 73 -4.21 0.81 -1.32
CA GLY A 73 -3.33 1.57 -2.20
C GLY A 73 -2.85 2.88 -1.59
N ALA A 74 -2.78 3.93 -2.41
CA ALA A 74 -2.23 5.23 -2.00
C ALA A 74 -3.14 5.98 -1.03
N VAL A 75 -4.45 5.97 -1.28
CA VAL A 75 -5.42 6.70 -0.46
C VAL A 75 -5.44 6.14 0.95
N ALA A 76 -5.42 4.82 1.11
CA ALA A 76 -5.38 4.16 2.42
C ALA A 76 -4.21 4.60 3.32
N THR A 77 -3.05 4.91 2.72
CA THR A 77 -1.86 5.30 3.50
C THR A 77 -2.07 6.56 4.33
N ARG A 78 -3.00 7.44 3.95
CA ARG A 78 -3.26 8.69 4.68
C ARG A 78 -3.81 8.49 6.09
N ALA A 79 -4.26 7.27 6.41
CA ALA A 79 -4.60 6.87 7.78
C ALA A 79 -3.36 6.69 8.67
N PHE A 80 -2.18 6.48 8.08
CA PHE A 80 -0.94 6.11 8.79
C PHE A 80 0.25 7.02 8.52
N MET A 81 0.18 7.87 7.49
CA MET A 81 1.20 8.86 7.13
C MET A 81 0.54 10.09 6.48
N PRO A 82 1.28 11.18 6.19
CA PRO A 82 0.72 12.33 5.49
C PRO A 82 0.20 11.93 4.12
N GLU A 83 -0.92 12.54 3.73
CA GLU A 83 -1.49 12.32 2.43
C GLU A 83 -0.54 12.81 1.33
N ARG A 84 -0.24 11.92 0.38
CA ARG A 84 0.48 12.27 -0.84
C ARG A 84 -0.48 12.33 -2.03
N MET A 85 -0.09 13.07 -3.06
CA MET A 85 -0.85 13.16 -4.30
C MET A 85 -0.98 11.77 -4.96
N THR A 86 -2.21 11.40 -5.33
CA THR A 86 -2.57 10.19 -6.09
C THR A 86 -3.73 10.50 -7.03
N LYS A 87 -3.96 9.68 -8.06
CA LYS A 87 -4.92 9.99 -9.15
C LYS A 87 -6.14 9.08 -9.17
N ASP A 88 -6.07 8.02 -8.41
CA ASP A 88 -6.91 6.84 -8.42
C ASP A 88 -7.29 6.44 -7.00
N LEU A 89 -8.50 5.92 -6.86
CA LEU A 89 -8.99 5.28 -5.66
C LEU A 89 -8.91 3.77 -5.82
N ASP A 90 -8.09 3.11 -5.01
CA ASP A 90 -8.06 1.65 -4.96
C ASP A 90 -9.01 1.15 -3.87
N ILE A 91 -9.85 0.16 -4.20
CA ILE A 91 -10.65 -0.58 -3.22
C ILE A 91 -10.40 -2.08 -3.32
N LEU A 92 -10.54 -2.77 -2.20
CA LEU A 92 -10.47 -4.22 -2.09
C LEU A 92 -11.82 -4.77 -1.62
N ILE A 93 -12.29 -5.80 -2.33
CA ILE A 93 -13.52 -6.53 -2.04
C ILE A 93 -13.24 -8.04 -2.04
N SER A 94 -14.17 -8.84 -1.51
CA SER A 94 -14.15 -10.29 -1.76
C SER A 94 -14.37 -10.58 -3.24
N LYS A 95 -13.62 -11.51 -3.82
CA LYS A 95 -13.85 -11.98 -5.20
C LYS A 95 -15.28 -12.51 -5.41
N ASN A 96 -15.93 -13.00 -4.35
CA ASN A 96 -17.29 -13.53 -4.40
C ASN A 96 -18.33 -12.42 -4.57
N ASP A 97 -18.01 -11.19 -4.17
CA ASP A 97 -18.88 -10.03 -4.32
C ASP A 97 -18.63 -9.28 -5.64
N ALA A 98 -17.65 -9.70 -6.45
CA ALA A 98 -17.18 -8.95 -7.62
C ALA A 98 -18.29 -8.64 -8.63
N GLU A 99 -19.12 -9.64 -8.97
CA GLU A 99 -20.23 -9.44 -9.93
C GLU A 99 -21.23 -8.40 -9.43
N GLU A 100 -21.64 -8.52 -8.15
CA GLU A 100 -22.63 -7.62 -7.56
C GLU A 100 -22.06 -6.20 -7.39
N VAL A 101 -20.79 -6.05 -6.98
CA VAL A 101 -20.13 -4.75 -6.88
C VAL A 101 -20.07 -4.04 -8.23
N LEU A 102 -19.62 -4.73 -9.29
CA LEU A 102 -19.56 -4.16 -10.63
C LEU A 102 -20.94 -3.73 -11.11
N LYS A 103 -21.96 -4.59 -10.93
CA LYS A 103 -23.34 -4.30 -11.29
C LYS A 103 -23.86 -3.04 -10.59
N ARG A 104 -23.63 -2.89 -9.28
CA ARG A 104 -24.07 -1.71 -8.52
C ARG A 104 -23.34 -0.44 -8.96
N LEU A 105 -22.03 -0.51 -9.18
CA LEU A 105 -21.25 0.63 -9.68
C LEU A 105 -21.72 1.05 -11.08
N GLN A 106 -21.93 0.10 -11.99
CA GLN A 106 -22.44 0.40 -13.34
C GLN A 106 -23.85 1.01 -13.32
N ALA A 107 -24.72 0.54 -12.42
CA ALA A 107 -26.06 1.12 -12.22
C ALA A 107 -26.01 2.59 -11.74
N GLN A 108 -24.89 3.01 -11.14
CA GLN A 108 -24.62 4.40 -10.73
C GLN A 108 -23.78 5.18 -11.75
N GLY A 109 -23.64 4.67 -12.98
CA GLY A 109 -22.97 5.35 -14.09
C GLY A 109 -21.46 5.16 -14.14
N TYR A 110 -20.87 4.29 -13.30
CA TYR A 110 -19.46 3.93 -13.45
C TYR A 110 -19.24 3.10 -14.71
N LYS A 111 -18.17 3.40 -15.44
CA LYS A 111 -17.83 2.70 -16.69
C LYS A 111 -16.62 1.81 -16.46
N VAL A 112 -16.74 0.52 -16.79
CA VAL A 112 -15.58 -0.39 -16.83
C VAL A 112 -14.68 0.02 -17.99
N ILE A 113 -13.40 0.23 -17.70
CA ILE A 113 -12.39 0.68 -18.67
C ILE A 113 -11.55 -0.49 -19.14
N SER A 114 -11.00 -1.27 -18.20
CA SER A 114 -10.14 -2.42 -18.50
C SER A 114 -10.01 -3.35 -17.30
N GLN A 115 -9.50 -4.55 -17.54
CA GLN A 115 -9.02 -5.42 -16.47
C GLN A 115 -7.70 -4.88 -15.89
N LEU A 116 -7.47 -5.10 -14.60
CA LEU A 116 -6.18 -4.81 -13.96
C LEU A 116 -5.16 -5.91 -14.25
N ALA A 117 -3.87 -5.62 -14.01
CA ALA A 117 -2.81 -6.64 -14.11
C ALA A 117 -2.90 -7.71 -12.99
N ILE A 118 -3.61 -7.38 -11.91
CA ILE A 118 -4.02 -8.29 -10.84
C ILE A 118 -5.52 -8.57 -10.98
N PRO A 119 -6.09 -9.58 -10.31
CA PRO A 119 -7.53 -9.80 -10.31
C PRO A 119 -8.29 -8.53 -9.89
N GLY A 120 -9.07 -7.97 -10.82
CA GLY A 120 -9.79 -6.71 -10.60
C GLY A 120 -10.10 -5.95 -11.89
N MET A 121 -10.81 -4.84 -11.74
CA MET A 121 -11.25 -3.97 -12.83
C MET A 121 -10.90 -2.51 -12.55
N LEU A 122 -10.46 -1.80 -13.58
CA LEU A 122 -10.39 -0.34 -13.57
C LEU A 122 -11.73 0.21 -14.05
N LEU A 123 -12.35 1.06 -13.22
CA LEU A 123 -13.56 1.79 -13.54
C LEU A 123 -13.29 3.29 -13.60
N ARG A 124 -14.18 4.02 -14.28
CA ARG A 124 -14.25 5.48 -14.25
C ARG A 124 -15.58 5.92 -13.66
N SER A 125 -15.54 6.76 -12.63
CA SER A 125 -16.74 7.36 -12.04
C SER A 125 -17.41 8.36 -12.99
N PRO A 126 -18.68 8.76 -12.74
CA PRO A 126 -19.34 9.82 -13.51
C PRO A 126 -18.55 11.14 -13.53
N GLU A 127 -17.81 11.43 -12.47
CA GLU A 127 -16.95 12.61 -12.30
C GLU A 127 -15.58 12.46 -12.98
N GLY A 128 -15.32 11.32 -13.62
CA GLY A 128 -14.08 11.05 -14.35
C GLY A 128 -12.94 10.48 -13.50
N ILE A 129 -13.17 10.18 -12.22
CA ILE A 129 -12.16 9.65 -11.31
C ILE A 129 -11.95 8.15 -11.59
N GLN A 130 -10.69 7.71 -11.59
CA GLN A 130 -10.35 6.29 -11.74
C GLN A 130 -10.52 5.56 -10.41
N VAL A 131 -11.20 4.41 -10.47
CA VAL A 131 -11.42 3.53 -9.33
C VAL A 131 -10.96 2.12 -9.68
N ASP A 132 -9.91 1.66 -9.01
CA ASP A 132 -9.39 0.30 -9.14
C ASP A 132 -10.11 -0.60 -8.14
N VAL A 133 -10.93 -1.53 -8.65
CA VAL A 133 -11.65 -2.51 -7.82
C VAL A 133 -10.88 -3.82 -7.87
N ILE A 134 -10.19 -4.13 -6.78
CA ILE A 134 -9.36 -5.32 -6.62
C ILE A 134 -10.22 -6.46 -6.07
N PHE A 135 -10.19 -7.60 -6.75
CA PHE A 135 -10.90 -8.81 -6.34
C PHE A 135 -10.00 -9.67 -5.47
N GLY A 136 -10.19 -9.57 -4.16
CA GLY A 136 -9.39 -10.26 -3.17
C GLY A 136 -9.71 -11.75 -3.07
N ASP A 137 -8.65 -12.55 -2.98
CA ASP A 137 -8.69 -13.98 -2.65
C ASP A 137 -7.53 -14.33 -1.71
N TYR A 138 -7.21 -13.40 -0.82
CA TYR A 138 -6.07 -13.53 0.09
C TYR A 138 -6.46 -14.38 1.30
N PRO A 139 -5.54 -15.22 1.83
CA PRO A 139 -5.80 -16.01 3.04
C PRO A 139 -6.19 -15.18 4.27
N TRP A 140 -5.82 -13.90 4.29
CA TRP A 140 -6.07 -12.94 5.36
C TRP A 140 -7.27 -12.01 5.09
N LEU A 141 -7.95 -12.14 3.95
CA LEU A 141 -8.94 -11.17 3.50
C LEU A 141 -10.12 -11.03 4.44
N GLU A 142 -10.66 -12.16 4.94
CA GLU A 142 -11.83 -12.14 5.81
C GLU A 142 -11.55 -11.42 7.13
N ASP A 143 -10.41 -11.73 7.77
CA ASP A 143 -9.95 -11.04 8.98
C ASP A 143 -9.78 -9.53 8.73
N ALA A 144 -9.28 -9.15 7.54
CA ALA A 144 -9.03 -7.76 7.18
C ALA A 144 -10.31 -6.97 6.87
N LEU A 145 -11.31 -7.60 6.26
CA LEU A 145 -12.60 -6.98 5.93
C LEU A 145 -13.55 -6.90 7.13
N GLU A 146 -13.34 -7.69 8.18
CA GLU A 146 -14.17 -7.67 9.39
C GLU A 146 -13.93 -6.43 10.26
N SER A 147 -12.70 -5.92 10.30
CA SER A 147 -12.31 -4.81 11.18
C SER A 147 -11.54 -3.71 10.45
N PRO A 148 -12.17 -3.01 9.47
CA PRO A 148 -11.55 -1.85 8.85
C PRO A 148 -11.44 -0.70 9.85
N ILE A 149 -10.46 0.17 9.64
CA ILE A 149 -10.39 1.45 10.35
C ILE A 149 -11.09 2.55 9.53
N GLN A 150 -11.32 3.71 10.14
CA GLN A 150 -11.82 4.89 9.43
C GLN A 150 -10.69 5.92 9.26
N ASP A 151 -10.60 6.51 8.08
CA ASP A 151 -9.72 7.66 7.85
C ASP A 151 -10.40 9.00 8.18
N ALA A 152 -9.69 10.09 7.93
CA ALA A 152 -10.18 11.45 8.19
C ALA A 152 -11.41 11.85 7.33
N ALA A 153 -11.77 11.10 6.28
CA ALA A 153 -12.99 11.28 5.51
C ALA A 153 -14.01 10.15 5.75
N GLU A 154 -13.79 9.36 6.80
CA GLU A 154 -14.67 8.26 7.22
C GLU A 154 -14.81 7.14 6.18
N PHE A 155 -13.82 6.98 5.29
CA PHE A 155 -13.76 5.81 4.43
C PHE A 155 -13.35 4.57 5.23
N PRO A 156 -13.92 3.38 4.96
CA PRO A 156 -13.38 2.14 5.49
C PRO A 156 -12.02 1.90 4.85
N VAL A 157 -10.96 1.90 5.65
CA VAL A 157 -9.57 1.74 5.19
C VAL A 157 -9.01 0.42 5.72
N LEU A 158 -8.26 -0.27 4.87
CA LEU A 158 -7.52 -1.47 5.25
C LEU A 158 -6.52 -1.13 6.36
N ASP A 159 -6.64 -1.84 7.48
CA ASP A 159 -5.79 -1.61 8.65
C ASP A 159 -4.29 -1.87 8.34
N LEU A 160 -3.41 -1.22 9.11
CA LEU A 160 -1.97 -1.17 8.86
C LEU A 160 -1.34 -2.55 8.63
N PRO A 161 -1.62 -3.60 9.42
CA PRO A 161 -0.97 -4.90 9.23
C PRO A 161 -1.16 -5.49 7.83
N TYR A 162 -2.37 -5.39 7.28
CA TYR A 162 -2.70 -5.92 5.96
C TYR A 162 -2.26 -4.98 4.84
N LEU A 163 -2.33 -3.67 5.06
CA LEU A 163 -1.80 -2.69 4.11
C LEU A 163 -0.27 -2.83 3.94
N VAL A 164 0.44 -3.14 5.03
CA VAL A 164 1.88 -3.46 5.00
C VAL A 164 2.13 -4.73 4.18
N LEU A 165 1.39 -5.82 4.44
CA LEU A 165 1.49 -7.06 3.65
C LEU A 165 1.33 -6.78 2.15
N MET A 166 0.25 -6.11 1.75
CA MET A 166 -0.01 -5.81 0.33
C MET A 166 1.13 -5.01 -0.33
N LYS A 167 1.68 -4.02 0.39
CA LYS A 167 2.78 -3.19 -0.14
C LYS A 167 4.11 -3.94 -0.19
N MET A 168 4.35 -4.83 0.77
CA MET A 168 5.51 -5.72 0.73
C MET A 168 5.40 -6.67 -0.46
N GLU A 169 4.21 -7.21 -0.77
CA GLU A 169 3.98 -8.07 -1.93
C GLU A 169 4.13 -7.35 -3.27
N SER A 170 3.72 -6.07 -3.38
CA SER A 170 3.86 -5.31 -4.63
C SER A 170 5.30 -4.87 -4.90
N SER A 171 6.08 -4.57 -3.86
CA SER A 171 7.51 -4.22 -3.90
C SER A 171 7.88 -3.14 -4.95
N ARG A 172 6.98 -2.18 -5.21
CA ARG A 172 7.30 -1.02 -6.08
C ARG A 172 8.13 -0.02 -5.28
N GLY A 173 9.04 0.72 -5.94
CA GLY A 173 9.88 1.70 -5.25
C GLY A 173 9.10 2.74 -4.43
N ARG A 174 7.92 3.16 -4.91
CA ARG A 174 7.01 4.04 -4.16
C ARG A 174 6.39 3.35 -2.94
N ASP A 175 6.08 2.06 -3.02
CA ASP A 175 5.54 1.29 -1.91
C ASP A 175 6.57 1.16 -0.77
N ILE A 176 7.88 1.10 -1.08
CA ILE A 176 8.94 1.15 -0.05
C ILE A 176 8.96 2.49 0.69
N GLY A 177 8.80 3.61 -0.03
CA GLY A 177 8.71 4.94 0.61
C GLY A 177 7.48 5.08 1.50
N ASP A 178 6.32 4.58 1.03
CA ASP A 178 5.10 4.54 1.83
C ASP A 178 5.31 3.66 3.09
N LEU A 179 5.91 2.47 2.96
CA LEU A 179 6.22 1.55 4.06
C LEU A 179 7.14 2.19 5.10
N ASN A 180 8.25 2.82 4.68
CA ASN A 180 9.17 3.51 5.58
C ASN A 180 8.44 4.55 6.43
N THR A 181 7.63 5.40 5.79
CA THR A 181 6.94 6.48 6.50
C THR A 181 5.88 5.93 7.46
N MET A 182 5.03 5.01 7.00
CA MET A 182 3.96 4.41 7.83
C MET A 182 4.53 3.65 9.03
N LEU A 183 5.56 2.82 8.83
CA LEU A 183 6.19 2.04 9.90
C LEU A 183 7.00 2.92 10.85
N GLY A 184 7.66 3.97 10.33
CA GLY A 184 8.37 4.95 11.15
C GLY A 184 7.45 5.72 12.09
N LEU A 185 6.22 6.02 11.67
CA LEU A 185 5.22 6.74 12.45
C LEU A 185 4.35 5.84 13.34
N ALA A 186 4.32 4.53 13.11
CA ALA A 186 3.52 3.59 13.87
C ALA A 186 3.93 3.54 15.35
N SER A 187 2.96 3.32 16.25
CA SER A 187 3.25 2.99 17.65
C SER A 187 3.80 1.56 17.76
N GLU A 188 4.45 1.21 18.88
CA GLU A 188 4.90 -0.17 19.10
C GLU A 188 3.73 -1.16 19.13
N GLU A 189 2.56 -0.75 19.62
CA GLU A 189 1.36 -1.58 19.57
C GLU A 189 0.96 -1.90 18.12
N MET A 190 0.94 -0.88 17.24
CA MET A 190 0.66 -1.07 15.82
C MET A 190 1.72 -1.96 15.17
N LEU A 191 3.00 -1.75 15.46
CA LEU A 191 4.09 -2.57 14.93
C LEU A 191 3.99 -4.03 15.39
N ASN A 192 3.58 -4.29 16.63
CA ASN A 192 3.36 -5.66 17.10
C ASN A 192 2.22 -6.36 16.35
N ARG A 193 1.14 -5.64 16.01
CA ARG A 193 0.07 -6.17 15.15
C ARG A 193 0.57 -6.46 13.73
N VAL A 194 1.39 -5.57 13.16
CA VAL A 194 2.03 -5.78 11.86
C VAL A 194 2.91 -7.04 11.90
N ARG A 195 3.80 -7.18 12.89
CA ARG A 195 4.66 -8.36 13.07
C ARG A 195 3.86 -9.64 13.20
N ALA A 196 2.77 -9.64 13.97
CA ALA A 196 1.93 -10.82 14.14
C ALA A 196 1.31 -11.29 12.82
N VAL A 197 0.79 -10.35 12.03
CA VAL A 197 0.16 -10.62 10.73
C VAL A 197 1.19 -11.05 9.69
N VAL A 198 2.35 -10.37 9.59
CA VAL A 198 3.43 -10.76 8.69
C VAL A 198 3.99 -12.14 9.07
N LYS A 199 4.20 -12.42 10.35
CA LYS A 199 4.66 -13.74 10.81
C LYS A 199 3.67 -14.86 10.44
N ARG A 200 2.37 -14.57 10.44
CA ARG A 200 1.32 -15.56 10.10
C ARG A 200 1.23 -15.81 8.60
N TYR A 201 1.29 -14.76 7.78
CA TYR A 201 0.94 -14.85 6.36
C TYR A 201 2.14 -14.72 5.39
N SER A 202 3.27 -14.17 5.83
CA SER A 202 4.52 -14.06 5.05
C SER A 202 5.75 -14.15 6.00
N PRO A 203 5.95 -15.28 6.70
CA PRO A 203 7.03 -15.43 7.67
C PRO A 203 8.43 -15.23 7.06
N GLU A 204 8.59 -15.54 5.77
CA GLU A 204 9.82 -15.34 5.00
C GLU A 204 10.18 -13.86 4.81
N SER A 205 9.23 -12.95 4.98
CA SER A 205 9.44 -11.51 4.85
C SER A 205 9.71 -10.81 6.19
N MET A 206 9.86 -11.56 7.29
CA MET A 206 10.07 -10.97 8.63
C MET A 206 11.35 -10.12 8.73
N ASP A 207 12.46 -10.58 8.16
CA ASP A 207 13.72 -9.82 8.18
C ASP A 207 13.62 -8.51 7.37
N ASP A 208 12.89 -8.56 6.25
CA ASP A 208 12.59 -7.38 5.45
C ASP A 208 11.71 -6.40 6.23
N LEU A 209 10.71 -6.90 6.97
CA LEU A 209 9.85 -6.07 7.82
C LEU A 209 10.66 -5.34 8.89
N GLU A 210 11.50 -6.05 9.65
CA GLU A 210 12.29 -5.40 10.71
C GLU A 210 13.29 -4.38 10.13
N SER A 211 13.84 -4.66 8.95
CA SER A 211 14.69 -3.69 8.23
C SER A 211 13.90 -2.43 7.85
N LEU A 212 12.67 -2.57 7.35
CA LEU A 212 11.80 -1.44 7.01
C LEU A 212 11.37 -0.64 8.25
N VAL A 213 11.08 -1.32 9.37
CA VAL A 213 10.79 -0.67 10.66
C VAL A 213 12.00 0.15 11.11
N PHE A 214 13.21 -0.44 11.07
CA PHE A 214 14.44 0.25 11.42
C PHE A 214 14.67 1.49 10.54
N LEU A 215 14.55 1.35 9.21
CA LEU A 215 14.71 2.45 8.27
C LEU A 215 13.67 3.55 8.49
N GLY A 216 12.41 3.19 8.73
CA GLY A 216 11.35 4.13 9.07
C GLY A 216 11.64 4.90 10.36
N ARG A 217 12.08 4.22 11.43
CA ARG A 217 12.47 4.87 12.69
C ARG A 217 13.68 5.78 12.52
N LEU A 218 14.66 5.37 11.72
CA LEU A 218 15.82 6.19 11.38
C LEU A 218 15.37 7.48 10.68
N GLU A 219 14.41 7.41 9.75
CA GLU A 219 13.83 8.59 9.08
C GLU A 219 13.15 9.55 10.06
N MET A 220 12.51 9.03 11.11
CA MET A 220 11.85 9.85 12.13
C MET A 220 12.80 10.36 13.22
N SER A 221 14.05 9.88 13.26
CA SER A 221 15.04 10.34 14.22
C SER A 221 15.64 11.66 13.77
N ASP A 222 15.69 12.63 14.68
CA ASP A 222 16.41 13.88 14.44
C ASP A 222 17.90 13.58 14.37
N GLY A 223 18.57 14.03 13.30
CA GLY A 223 20.03 13.93 13.13
C GLY A 223 20.87 14.70 14.16
N SER A 224 20.23 15.23 15.20
CA SER A 224 20.80 16.03 16.29
C SER A 224 21.64 15.23 17.29
N GLN A 225 21.61 13.89 17.25
CA GLN A 225 22.61 13.09 17.97
C GLN A 225 23.88 12.96 17.12
N LYS A 226 24.66 14.03 17.05
CA LYS A 226 26.08 13.96 16.77
C LYS A 226 26.83 14.45 18.00
N THR A 227 27.60 13.52 18.56
CA THR A 227 28.75 13.64 19.48
C THR A 227 29.36 15.03 19.60
#